data_AF-A0A1Q7W446-F1
#
_entry.id   AF-A0A1Q7W446-F1
#
_cell.length_a   1.000
_cell.length_b   1.000
_cell.length_c   1.000
_cell.angle_alpha   90.00
_cell.angle_beta   90.00
_cell.angle_gamma   90.00
#
_symmetry.space_group_name_H-M   'P 1'
#
loop_
_entity.id
_entity.type
_entity.pdbx_description
1 polymer ?
#
loop_
_entity_poly.entity_id
_entity_poly.type
_entity_poly.pdbx_seq_one_letter_code
_entity_poly.pdbx_strand_id
1 'polypeptide(L)'
;MRMIARAVAPRLAGQGIAVHTMSFRYQGWNGDERAPVADVRWAVERCVQRYGDAPIVLAPWLPPDEPTAQLAGRRLLLAHGTQDRVTSPRSSFEYAVRARAEGYDVARIVLPGSGHTLLARARDWNRLVLAFSHSCLAEADSAAPPRYADVIAGAFHAAAPDGLRRVLISDGRVRV
;
A
#
# COMPACT_ATOMS: atom_id res chain seq x y z
N MET A 1 8.53 8.46 -6.51
CA MET A 1 7.35 8.69 -5.63
C MET A 1 6.65 10.03 -5.81
N ARG A 2 7.35 11.17 -6.02
CA ARG A 2 6.68 12.50 -6.16
C ARG A 2 5.55 12.55 -7.21
N MET A 3 5.67 11.81 -8.32
CA MET A 3 4.61 11.72 -9.33
C MET A 3 3.31 11.10 -8.80
N ILE A 4 3.41 10.07 -7.93
CA ILE A 4 2.24 9.43 -7.31
C ILE A 4 1.57 10.44 -6.37
N ALA A 5 2.36 11.03 -5.45
CA ALA A 5 1.86 12.04 -4.51
C ALA A 5 1.16 13.20 -5.24
N ARG A 6 1.77 13.71 -6.32
CA ARG A 6 1.19 14.79 -7.14
C ARG A 6 -0.14 14.39 -7.82
N ALA A 7 -0.30 13.11 -8.17
CA ALA A 7 -1.52 12.61 -8.80
C ALA A 7 -2.67 12.35 -7.80
N VAL A 8 -2.35 11.94 -6.56
CA VAL A 8 -3.36 11.57 -5.55
C VAL A 8 -3.67 12.70 -4.57
N ALA A 9 -2.71 13.56 -4.25
CA ALA A 9 -2.86 14.58 -3.20
C ALA A 9 -4.05 15.52 -3.41
N PRO A 10 -4.34 16.09 -4.60
CA PRO A 10 -5.51 16.94 -4.77
C PRO A 10 -6.84 16.22 -4.51
N ARG A 11 -6.90 14.92 -4.86
CA ARG A 11 -8.11 14.09 -4.70
C ARG A 11 -8.33 13.65 -3.25
N LEU A 12 -7.23 13.40 -2.53
CA LEU A 12 -7.24 13.07 -1.10
C LEU A 12 -7.54 14.31 -0.25
N ALA A 13 -6.96 15.47 -0.61
CA ALA A 13 -7.19 16.72 0.10
C ALA A 13 -8.66 17.15 0.07
N GLY A 14 -9.35 16.97 -1.07
CA GLY A 14 -10.80 17.20 -1.19
C GLY A 14 -11.66 16.31 -0.29
N GLN A 15 -11.06 15.32 0.37
CA GLN A 15 -11.73 14.37 1.27
C GLN A 15 -11.08 14.38 2.67
N GLY A 16 -10.37 15.46 3.03
CA GLY A 16 -9.78 15.64 4.35
C GLY A 16 -8.49 14.85 4.61
N ILE A 17 -7.91 14.19 3.60
CA ILE A 17 -6.68 13.41 3.74
C ILE A 17 -5.48 14.23 3.28
N ALA A 18 -4.55 14.51 4.19
CA ALA A 18 -3.29 15.17 3.88
C ALA A 18 -2.27 14.17 3.30
N VAL A 19 -1.49 14.60 2.29
CA VAL A 19 -0.42 13.81 1.69
C VAL A 19 0.90 14.55 1.85
N HIS A 20 1.87 13.90 2.50
CA HIS A 20 3.23 14.41 2.66
C HIS A 20 4.22 13.55 1.87
N THR A 21 5.21 14.20 1.26
CA THR A 21 6.38 13.51 0.72
C THR A 21 7.60 13.87 1.54
N MET A 22 8.39 12.85 1.91
CA MET A 22 9.65 13.05 2.61
C MET A 22 10.83 12.59 1.76
N SER A 23 12.01 13.08 2.11
CA SER A 23 13.30 12.57 1.65
C SER A 23 14.02 11.95 2.83
N PHE A 24 14.67 10.82 2.61
CA PHE A 24 15.52 10.18 3.61
C PHE A 24 16.88 10.87 3.70
N ARG A 25 17.50 10.85 4.89
CA ARG A 25 18.87 11.35 5.11
C ARG A 25 19.90 10.54 4.33
N TYR A 26 19.68 9.23 4.21
CA TYR A 26 20.58 8.29 3.52
C TYR A 26 19.80 7.41 2.53
N GLN A 27 20.47 6.93 1.48
CA GLN A 27 19.89 5.96 0.54
C GLN A 27 20.08 4.53 1.04
N GLY A 28 19.06 3.68 0.86
CA GLY A 28 19.09 2.26 1.24
C GLY A 28 18.69 2.00 2.69
N TRP A 29 18.82 0.75 3.12
CA TRP A 29 18.42 0.31 4.47
C TRP A 29 19.47 0.61 5.54
N ASN A 30 20.74 0.75 5.16
CA ASN A 30 21.87 1.07 6.05
C ASN A 30 22.09 0.01 7.16
N GLY A 31 21.92 -1.27 6.82
CA GLY A 31 22.23 -2.39 7.72
C GLY A 31 21.49 -2.31 9.07
N ASP A 32 22.22 -2.54 10.15
CA ASP A 32 21.67 -2.53 11.52
C ASP A 32 21.20 -1.17 11.99
N GLU A 33 21.73 -0.08 11.41
CA GLU A 33 21.30 1.28 11.75
C GLU A 33 19.83 1.51 11.35
N ARG A 34 19.37 0.84 10.29
CA ARG A 34 18.00 0.97 9.76
C ARG A 34 17.60 2.43 9.60
N ALA A 35 18.50 3.26 9.08
CA ALA A 35 18.36 4.72 9.10
C ALA A 35 17.00 5.26 8.58
N PRO A 36 16.34 4.65 7.57
CA PRO A 36 14.99 5.05 7.17
C PRO A 36 13.94 4.96 8.29
N VAL A 37 14.09 4.04 9.24
CA VAL A 37 13.15 3.88 10.36
C VAL A 37 13.16 5.11 11.27
N ALA A 38 14.35 5.64 11.58
CA ALA A 38 14.47 6.86 12.38
C ALA A 38 13.81 8.06 11.68
N ASP A 39 13.99 8.17 10.36
CA ASP A 39 13.37 9.24 9.56
C ASP A 39 11.85 9.11 9.54
N VAL A 40 11.32 7.91 9.33
CA VAL A 40 9.87 7.66 9.35
C VAL A 40 9.28 7.95 10.72
N ARG A 41 9.95 7.54 11.82
CA ARG A 41 9.50 7.84 13.18
C ARG A 41 9.40 9.35 13.42
N TRP A 42 10.42 10.10 13.04
CA TRP A 42 10.39 11.56 13.10
C TRP A 42 9.21 12.13 12.29
N ALA A 43 8.99 11.65 11.07
CA ALA A 43 7.90 12.12 10.22
C ALA A 43 6.51 11.81 10.81
N VAL A 44 6.35 10.62 11.39
CA VAL A 44 5.13 10.21 12.11
C VAL A 44 4.88 11.11 13.32
N GLU A 45 5.91 11.38 14.14
CA GLU A 45 5.79 12.32 15.26
C GLU A 45 5.33 13.70 14.81
N ARG A 46 5.89 14.23 13.70
CA ARG A 46 5.44 15.50 13.12
C ARG A 46 3.98 15.44 12.66
N CYS A 47 3.54 14.32 12.10
CA CYS A 47 2.14 14.14 11.69
C CYS A 47 1.22 14.11 12.91
N VAL A 48 1.56 13.36 13.96
CA VAL A 48 0.78 13.29 15.21
C VAL A 48 0.69 14.67 15.86
N GLN A 49 1.80 15.41 15.94
CA GLN A 49 1.81 16.77 16.48
C GLN A 49 0.89 17.73 15.70
N ARG A 50 0.73 17.53 14.39
CA ARG A 50 -0.04 18.41 13.52
C ARG A 50 -1.51 18.02 13.37
N TYR A 51 -1.80 16.72 13.38
CA TYR A 51 -3.10 16.15 13.02
C TYR A 51 -3.76 15.35 14.14
N GLY A 52 -3.11 15.22 15.31
CA GLY A 52 -3.60 14.43 16.43
C GLY A 52 -3.61 12.93 16.11
N ASP A 53 -4.67 12.24 16.55
CA ASP A 53 -4.81 10.78 16.43
C ASP A 53 -5.31 10.30 15.06
N ALA A 54 -5.14 11.13 14.02
CA ALA A 54 -5.53 10.77 12.66
C ALA A 54 -4.77 9.50 12.17
N PRO A 55 -5.44 8.56 11.45
CA PRO A 55 -4.78 7.41 10.88
C PRO A 55 -3.64 7.81 9.94
N ILE A 56 -2.49 7.15 10.07
CA ILE A 56 -1.32 7.36 9.20
C ILE A 56 -1.15 6.16 8.27
N VAL A 57 -1.13 6.44 6.96
CA VAL A 57 -0.83 5.45 5.93
C VAL A 57 0.59 5.66 5.43
N LEU A 58 1.38 4.59 5.44
CA LEU A 58 2.75 4.57 4.95
C LEU A 58 2.84 3.74 3.66
N ALA A 59 3.73 4.14 2.75
CA ALA A 59 4.07 3.37 1.55
C ALA A 59 5.57 3.05 1.54
N PRO A 60 6.04 2.16 2.45
CA PRO A 60 7.44 1.81 2.54
C PRO A 60 7.85 0.78 1.47
N TRP A 61 9.15 0.67 1.25
CA TRP A 61 9.77 -0.51 0.67
C TRP A 61 10.22 -1.43 1.82
N LEU A 62 10.03 -2.75 1.66
CA LEU A 62 10.40 -3.75 2.67
C LEU A 62 11.65 -4.50 2.19
N PRO A 63 12.65 -4.73 3.06
CA PRO A 63 13.76 -5.60 2.73
C PRO A 63 13.31 -7.07 2.61
N PRO A 64 14.14 -7.93 2.00
CA PRO A 64 13.97 -9.38 2.12
C PRO A 64 13.89 -9.78 3.60
N ASP A 65 13.11 -10.82 3.87
CA ASP A 65 12.96 -11.42 5.21
C ASP A 65 12.46 -10.49 6.33
N GLU A 66 11.91 -9.32 5.96
CA GLU A 66 11.25 -8.42 6.90
C GLU A 66 10.23 -9.21 7.74
N PRO A 67 10.26 -9.10 9.09
CA PRO A 67 9.27 -9.73 9.95
C PRO A 67 7.84 -9.29 9.63
N THR A 68 6.85 -9.95 10.19
CA THR A 68 5.42 -9.64 10.00
C THR A 68 4.75 -9.12 11.27
N ALA A 69 5.38 -9.28 12.43
CA ALA A 69 4.83 -8.90 13.73
C ALA A 69 4.40 -7.43 13.83
N GLN A 70 5.07 -6.53 13.12
CA GLN A 70 4.72 -5.11 13.03
C GLN A 70 3.37 -4.85 12.37
N LEU A 71 2.77 -5.83 11.67
CA LEU A 71 1.44 -5.72 11.08
C LEU A 71 0.31 -5.91 12.09
N ALA A 72 0.60 -6.27 13.35
CA ALA A 72 -0.43 -6.39 14.39
C ALA A 72 -1.27 -5.11 14.49
N GLY A 73 -2.60 -5.25 14.35
CA GLY A 73 -3.55 -4.13 14.37
C GLY A 73 -3.49 -3.20 13.16
N ARG A 74 -2.79 -3.58 12.07
CA ARG A 74 -2.60 -2.76 10.87
C ARG A 74 -3.09 -3.49 9.63
N ARG A 75 -3.53 -2.72 8.64
CA ARG A 75 -3.95 -3.22 7.33
C ARG A 75 -2.84 -3.01 6.31
N LEU A 76 -2.57 -4.01 5.47
CA LEU A 76 -1.58 -3.92 4.39
C LEU A 76 -2.22 -4.24 3.04
N LEU A 77 -2.11 -3.31 2.10
CA LEU A 77 -2.41 -3.54 0.68
C LEU A 77 -1.12 -3.56 -0.13
N LEU A 78 -0.82 -4.69 -0.77
CA LEU A 78 0.27 -4.85 -1.72
C LEU A 78 -0.26 -4.72 -3.16
N ALA A 79 0.44 -4.00 -4.02
CA ALA A 79 0.19 -4.00 -5.46
C ALA A 79 1.50 -4.31 -6.20
N HIS A 80 1.53 -5.34 -7.03
CA HIS A 80 2.78 -5.78 -7.69
C HIS A 80 2.59 -6.03 -9.19
N GLY A 81 3.50 -5.47 -9.98
CA GLY A 81 3.59 -5.67 -11.42
C GLY A 81 4.18 -7.03 -11.82
N THR A 82 3.58 -7.75 -12.77
CA THR A 82 4.07 -9.10 -13.15
C THR A 82 5.41 -9.09 -13.91
N GLN A 83 5.90 -7.92 -14.34
CA GLN A 83 7.15 -7.76 -15.07
C GLN A 83 8.21 -7.02 -14.24
N ASP A 84 8.03 -6.95 -12.92
CA ASP A 84 9.03 -6.36 -12.03
C ASP A 84 10.31 -7.23 -12.01
N ARG A 85 11.42 -6.64 -12.46
CA ARG A 85 12.76 -7.25 -12.49
C ARG A 85 13.68 -6.73 -11.36
N VAL A 86 13.22 -5.76 -10.59
CA VAL A 86 13.95 -5.16 -9.47
C VAL A 86 13.53 -5.81 -8.17
N THR A 87 12.21 -5.92 -7.94
CA THR A 87 11.64 -6.62 -6.79
C THR A 87 10.79 -7.79 -7.28
N SER A 88 11.11 -9.00 -6.85
CA SER A 88 10.43 -10.21 -7.31
C SER A 88 8.94 -10.19 -6.94
N PRO A 89 8.01 -10.39 -7.91
CA PRO A 89 6.57 -10.57 -7.63
C PRO A 89 6.27 -11.78 -6.75
N ARG A 90 7.17 -12.76 -6.73
CA ARG A 90 7.10 -13.94 -5.86
C ARG A 90 7.36 -13.56 -4.41
N SER A 91 8.37 -12.72 -4.15
CA SER A 91 8.71 -12.29 -2.78
C SER A 91 7.56 -11.54 -2.11
N SER A 92 6.84 -10.67 -2.84
CA SER A 92 5.65 -10.02 -2.28
C SER A 92 4.49 -10.99 -2.02
N PHE A 93 4.36 -12.05 -2.84
CA PHE A 93 3.37 -13.10 -2.60
C PHE A 93 3.71 -13.93 -1.36
N GLU A 94 4.96 -14.36 -1.24
CA GLU A 94 5.43 -15.16 -0.09
C GLU A 94 5.32 -14.38 1.23
N TYR A 95 5.68 -13.09 1.24
CA TYR A 95 5.47 -12.21 2.39
C TYR A 95 3.98 -12.13 2.77
N ALA A 96 3.09 -11.95 1.79
CA ALA A 96 1.65 -11.84 2.02
C ALA A 96 1.04 -13.15 2.54
N VAL A 97 1.50 -14.30 2.03
CA VAL A 97 1.08 -15.63 2.49
C VAL A 97 1.47 -15.84 3.95
N ARG A 98 2.73 -15.55 4.31
CA ARG A 98 3.20 -15.65 5.69
C ARG A 98 2.39 -14.75 6.62
N ALA A 99 2.21 -13.48 6.25
CA ALA A 99 1.45 -12.53 7.06
C ALA A 99 -0.01 -12.97 7.29
N ARG A 100 -0.68 -13.52 6.26
CA ARG A 100 -2.04 -14.08 6.39
C ARG A 100 -2.09 -15.32 7.26
N ALA A 101 -1.10 -16.21 7.15
CA ALA A 101 -1.01 -17.41 7.98
C ALA A 101 -0.86 -17.07 9.47
N GLU A 102 -0.23 -15.93 9.78
CA GLU A 102 -0.11 -15.37 11.14
C GLU A 102 -1.34 -14.56 11.59
N GLY A 103 -2.38 -14.45 10.75
CA GLY A 103 -3.65 -13.81 11.08
C GLY A 103 -3.71 -12.29 10.83
N TYR A 104 -2.74 -11.70 10.13
CA TYR A 104 -2.75 -10.27 9.83
C TYR A 104 -3.65 -9.89 8.65
N ASP A 105 -4.17 -8.65 8.68
CA ASP A 105 -5.06 -8.12 7.64
C ASP A 105 -4.27 -7.67 6.41
N VAL A 106 -4.08 -8.58 5.45
CA VAL A 106 -3.23 -8.38 4.26
C VAL A 106 -3.96 -8.75 2.98
N ALA A 107 -3.94 -7.84 2.01
CA ALA A 107 -4.42 -8.08 0.64
C ALA A 107 -3.29 -7.84 -0.37
N ARG A 108 -3.34 -8.57 -1.49
CA ARG A 108 -2.39 -8.36 -2.60
C ARG A 108 -3.10 -8.35 -3.95
N ILE A 109 -2.85 -7.28 -4.71
CA ILE A 109 -3.36 -7.06 -6.05
C ILE A 109 -2.24 -7.23 -7.07
N VAL A 110 -2.47 -8.09 -8.06
CA VAL A 110 -1.54 -8.33 -9.16
C VAL A 110 -1.88 -7.40 -10.33
N LEU A 111 -0.87 -6.74 -10.88
CA LEU A 111 -0.96 -5.80 -12.00
C LEU A 111 -0.24 -6.38 -13.23
N PRO A 112 -0.93 -7.14 -14.11
CA PRO A 112 -0.32 -7.69 -15.32
C PRO A 112 0.31 -6.63 -16.21
N GLY A 113 1.46 -6.98 -16.80
CA GLY A 113 2.18 -6.16 -17.78
C GLY A 113 2.91 -4.95 -17.20
N SER A 114 2.95 -4.80 -15.88
CA SER A 114 3.62 -3.67 -15.22
C SER A 114 4.97 -4.06 -14.64
N GLY A 115 5.96 -3.18 -14.78
CA GLY A 115 7.28 -3.31 -14.14
C GLY A 115 7.33 -2.67 -12.74
N HIS A 116 8.53 -2.57 -12.17
CA HIS A 116 8.79 -2.10 -10.80
C HIS A 116 8.11 -0.77 -10.44
N THR A 117 8.14 0.18 -11.37
CA THR A 117 7.61 1.53 -11.16
C THR A 117 6.09 1.63 -11.30
N LEU A 118 5.44 0.55 -11.71
CA LEU A 118 4.02 0.46 -12.03
C LEU A 118 3.50 1.47 -13.07
N LEU A 119 4.39 2.13 -13.84
CA LEU A 119 4.01 3.23 -14.74
C LEU A 119 3.01 2.83 -15.81
N ALA A 120 3.14 1.62 -16.38
CA ALA A 120 2.19 1.08 -17.36
C ALA A 120 0.76 0.95 -16.79
N ARG A 121 0.63 0.93 -15.46
CA ARG A 121 -0.63 0.80 -14.71
C ARG A 121 -0.84 1.97 -13.74
N ALA A 122 -0.26 3.14 -14.03
CA ALA A 122 -0.28 4.30 -13.12
C ALA A 122 -1.70 4.73 -12.71
N ARG A 123 -2.67 4.65 -13.62
CA ARG A 123 -4.08 4.97 -13.32
C ARG A 123 -4.66 4.02 -12.28
N ASP A 124 -4.49 2.71 -12.49
CA ASP A 124 -5.01 1.68 -11.58
C ASP A 124 -4.29 1.76 -10.22
N TRP A 125 -2.97 1.97 -10.24
CA TRP A 125 -2.17 2.22 -9.04
C TRP A 125 -2.67 3.41 -8.23
N ASN A 126 -2.85 4.57 -8.86
CA ASN A 126 -3.35 5.76 -8.16
C ASN A 126 -4.74 5.54 -7.59
N ARG A 127 -5.63 4.82 -8.29
CA ARG A 127 -6.97 4.50 -7.79
C ARG A 127 -6.96 3.52 -6.61
N LEU A 128 -6.06 2.54 -6.60
CA LEU A 128 -5.84 1.67 -5.45
C LEU A 128 -5.37 2.48 -4.24
N VAL A 129 -4.40 3.39 -4.41
CA VAL A 129 -3.92 4.26 -3.33
C VAL A 129 -5.04 5.12 -2.78
N LEU A 130 -5.85 5.74 -3.64
CA LEU A 130 -7.02 6.53 -3.21
C LEU A 130 -8.01 5.66 -2.42
N ALA A 131 -8.49 4.57 -3.00
CA ALA A 131 -9.49 3.72 -2.37
C ALA A 131 -9.00 3.10 -1.06
N PHE A 132 -7.73 2.68 -0.98
CA PHE A 132 -7.15 2.15 0.24
C PHE A 132 -7.05 3.20 1.34
N SER A 133 -6.55 4.41 1.00
CA SER A 133 -6.43 5.51 1.96
C SER A 133 -7.80 5.88 2.54
N HIS A 134 -8.84 5.88 1.71
CA HIS A 134 -10.22 6.06 2.17
C HIS A 134 -10.70 4.95 3.09
N SER A 135 -10.41 3.69 2.75
CA SER A 135 -10.84 2.53 3.54
C SER A 135 -10.21 2.45 4.94
N CYS A 136 -9.19 3.27 5.22
CA CYS A 136 -8.53 3.35 6.53
C CYS A 136 -9.16 4.38 7.48
N LEU A 137 -10.12 5.19 7.02
CA LEU A 137 -10.83 6.14 7.87
C LEU A 137 -12.06 5.47 8.51
N ALA A 138 -12.29 5.77 9.80
CA ALA A 138 -13.31 5.13 10.63
C ALA A 138 -14.77 5.46 10.22
N GLU A 139 -14.97 6.49 9.40
CA GLU A 139 -16.29 6.90 8.87
C GLU A 139 -16.33 6.89 7.33
N ALA A 140 -16.00 5.76 6.71
CA ALA A 140 -16.13 5.62 5.27
C ALA A 140 -17.56 5.20 4.88
N ASP A 141 -18.56 6.03 5.18
CA ASP A 141 -19.82 5.96 4.46
C ASP A 141 -19.58 6.49 3.03
N SER A 142 -19.35 5.53 2.12
CA SER A 142 -19.51 5.60 0.67
C SER A 142 -19.05 6.88 -0.06
N ALA A 143 -17.73 7.05 -0.27
CA ALA A 143 -17.21 7.92 -1.35
C ALA A 143 -15.99 7.36 -2.12
N ALA A 144 -15.55 6.14 -1.83
CA ALA A 144 -14.59 5.47 -2.71
C ALA A 144 -15.33 5.03 -4.00
N PRO A 145 -14.74 5.20 -5.20
CA PRO A 145 -15.36 4.70 -6.42
C PRO A 145 -15.63 3.19 -6.24
N PRO A 146 -16.89 2.73 -6.33
CA PRO A 146 -17.34 1.46 -5.76
C PRO A 146 -16.43 0.31 -6.20
N ARG A 147 -16.08 0.30 -7.48
CA ARG A 147 -15.26 -0.75 -8.08
C ARG A 147 -13.90 -0.97 -7.42
N TYR A 148 -13.15 0.07 -7.03
CA TYR A 148 -11.82 -0.15 -6.42
C TYR A 148 -11.91 -0.47 -4.94
N ALA A 149 -12.91 0.08 -4.25
CA ALA A 149 -13.24 -0.34 -2.90
C ALA A 149 -13.65 -1.82 -2.86
N ASP A 150 -14.48 -2.26 -3.80
CA ASP A 150 -14.91 -3.65 -3.94
C ASP A 150 -13.73 -4.59 -4.26
N VAL A 151 -12.79 -4.15 -5.12
CA VAL A 151 -11.56 -4.91 -5.38
C VAL A 151 -10.74 -5.10 -4.11
N ILE A 152 -10.57 -4.04 -3.32
CA ILE A 152 -9.80 -4.07 -2.08
C ILE A 152 -10.52 -4.92 -1.02
N ALA A 153 -11.80 -4.65 -0.77
CA ALA A 153 -12.64 -5.40 0.15
C ALA A 153 -12.67 -6.87 -0.23
N GLY A 154 -12.94 -7.20 -1.50
CA GLY A 154 -12.96 -8.57 -1.99
C GLY A 154 -11.61 -9.28 -1.91
N ALA A 155 -10.49 -8.57 -1.89
CA ALA A 155 -9.17 -9.15 -1.64
C ALA A 155 -8.90 -9.40 -0.15
N PHE A 156 -9.33 -8.48 0.73
CA PHE A 156 -9.22 -8.66 2.19
C PHE A 156 -10.14 -9.76 2.74
N HIS A 157 -11.35 -9.93 2.19
CA HIS A 157 -12.29 -10.95 2.67
C HIS A 157 -12.03 -12.35 2.11
N ALA A 158 -11.42 -12.47 0.93
CA ALA A 158 -11.14 -13.78 0.34
C ALA A 158 -10.03 -14.52 1.11
N ALA A 159 -10.19 -15.84 1.23
CA ALA A 159 -9.19 -16.71 1.82
C ALA A 159 -7.86 -16.64 1.05
N ALA A 160 -6.75 -16.93 1.73
CA ALA A 160 -5.48 -17.18 1.03
C ALA A 160 -5.56 -18.56 0.33
N PRO A 161 -5.08 -18.68 -0.92
CA PRO A 161 -4.29 -17.70 -1.66
C PRO A 161 -5.11 -16.72 -2.53
N ASP A 162 -6.42 -16.87 -2.64
CA ASP A 162 -7.27 -16.12 -3.59
C ASP A 162 -7.23 -14.60 -3.35
N GLY A 163 -7.38 -14.17 -2.09
CA GLY A 163 -7.24 -12.76 -1.69
C GLY A 163 -5.84 -12.17 -1.92
N LEU A 164 -4.86 -13.04 -2.17
CA LEU A 164 -3.46 -12.66 -2.42
C LEU A 164 -3.06 -12.77 -3.90
N ARG A 165 -3.93 -13.33 -4.75
CA ARG A 165 -3.67 -13.56 -6.19
C ARG A 165 -4.58 -12.75 -7.10
N ARG A 166 -5.48 -11.93 -6.55
CA ARG A 166 -6.44 -11.12 -7.31
C ARG A 166 -5.77 -10.32 -8.42
N VAL A 167 -6.13 -10.62 -9.67
CA VAL A 167 -5.54 -9.97 -10.85
C VAL A 167 -6.41 -8.80 -11.29
N LEU A 168 -5.90 -7.58 -11.17
CA LEU A 168 -6.58 -6.39 -11.66
C LEU A 168 -6.26 -6.20 -13.15
N ILE A 169 -7.25 -6.47 -14.01
CA ILE A 169 -7.13 -6.38 -15.47
C ILE A 169 -6.96 -4.91 -15.88
N SER A 170 -7.97 -4.08 -15.60
CA SER A 170 -7.96 -2.62 -15.77
C SER A 170 -9.29 -2.03 -15.30
N ASP A 171 -9.28 -0.78 -14.82
CA ASP A 171 -10.48 0.00 -14.50
C ASP A 171 -11.39 -0.68 -13.44
N GLY A 172 -10.76 -1.28 -12.43
CA GLY A 172 -11.45 -1.95 -11.32
C GLY A 172 -11.98 -3.35 -11.67
N ARG A 173 -11.73 -3.89 -12.86
CA ARG A 173 -12.12 -5.26 -13.22
C ARG A 173 -11.09 -6.28 -12.76
N VAL A 174 -11.54 -7.30 -12.03
CA VAL A 174 -10.68 -8.38 -11.56
C VAL A 174 -10.97 -9.69 -12.29
N ARG A 175 -9.93 -10.51 -12.44
CA ARG A 175 -10.07 -11.93 -12.76
C ARG A 175 -9.99 -12.72 -11.45
N VAL A 176 -11.00 -13.56 -11.22
CA VAL A 176 -11.00 -14.59 -10.16
C VAL A 176 -10.07 -15.72 -10.58
#